data_AF-A0AAW2PIL9-F1
#
_entry.id   AF-A0AAW2PIL9-F1
#
_cell.length_a   1.000
_cell.length_b   1.000
_cell.length_c   1.000
_cell.angle_alpha   90.00
_cell.angle_beta   90.00
_cell.angle_gamma   90.00
#
_symmetry.space_group_name_H-M   'P 1'
#
loop_
_entity.id
_entity.type
_entity.pdbx_description
1 polymer ?
#
loop_
_entity_poly.entity_id
_entity_poly.type
_entity_poly.pdbx_seq_one_letter_code
_entity_poly.pdbx_strand_id
1 'polypeptide(L)'
;MENVGGLCFLCGHGSTFQMINLPKVQIASQSASVTSALVCNDCRDMHPHLARRRLVRMKYFIRSYTVEHLHPTNLRFLHVKSGTSSELLLPSKICFLWDLRCLDIYEATVLPFEIWDMAELRYLTVKSAILPDPVVSADFIILENLHTLCTIRNFKCTEAVLQKIPNLKKLKCHYDKKRSMEWSYYCLNNLARLHKLESLSIDAKDLSLKNISFPTSLKDLRLGRCNISWEEMTIIGSSLPILETLVLIDNAFNGYEWNPVEGQFLHLKVLYIYKSDLLWWRAENNHFPNLKRLFLIRMHLLKEIPLGIGDIATLDLIYLWNCGDSVLDSAKQILEEQDSLGNETLQIYVGRKKLRS
;
A
#
# COMPACT_ATOMS: atom_id res chain seq x y z
N MET A 1 -25.16 31.16 -34.58
CA MET A 1 -23.74 31.32 -34.20
C MET A 1 -23.70 31.39 -32.69
N GLU A 2 -23.25 30.33 -32.03
CA GLU A 2 -22.73 30.37 -30.66
C GLU A 2 -21.67 29.26 -30.59
N ASN A 3 -20.42 29.69 -30.58
CA ASN A 3 -19.22 28.87 -30.59
C ASN A 3 -18.98 28.41 -29.15
N VAL A 4 -19.54 27.26 -28.75
CA VAL A 4 -19.10 26.61 -27.51
C VAL A 4 -17.74 26.01 -27.81
N GLY A 5 -16.68 26.69 -27.37
CA GLY A 5 -15.30 26.26 -27.54
C GLY A 5 -15.08 24.86 -26.99
N GLY A 6 -15.08 23.87 -27.88
CA GLY A 6 -14.58 22.54 -27.55
C GLY A 6 -13.08 22.61 -27.28
N LEU A 7 -12.55 21.70 -26.47
CA LEU A 7 -11.11 21.49 -26.35
C LEU A 7 -10.74 20.26 -27.17
N CYS A 8 -9.54 20.26 -27.79
CA CYS A 8 -9.04 19.07 -28.46
C CYS A 8 -8.92 17.91 -27.47
N PHE A 9 -9.45 16.75 -27.83
CA PHE A 9 -9.40 15.51 -27.05
C PHE A 9 -7.96 15.12 -26.60
N LEU A 10 -6.96 15.30 -27.47
CA LEU A 10 -5.62 14.77 -27.24
C LEU A 10 -4.68 15.77 -26.55
N CYS A 11 -4.80 17.05 -26.87
CA CYS A 11 -3.90 18.08 -26.34
C CYS A 11 -4.59 19.09 -25.41
N GLY A 12 -5.92 19.07 -25.29
CA GLY A 12 -6.66 20.00 -24.43
C GLY A 12 -6.65 21.46 -24.89
N HIS A 13 -6.19 21.77 -26.12
CA HIS A 13 -6.10 23.14 -26.63
C HIS A 13 -7.33 23.55 -27.48
N GLY A 14 -7.63 24.85 -27.47
CA GLY A 14 -8.62 25.51 -28.31
C GLY A 14 -8.08 25.83 -29.70
N SER A 15 -8.38 25.05 -30.74
CA SER A 15 -7.99 25.35 -32.13
C SER A 15 -9.05 24.84 -33.13
N THR A 16 -8.83 24.96 -34.44
CA THR A 16 -9.77 24.44 -35.44
C THR A 16 -9.97 22.93 -35.29
N PHE A 17 -11.21 22.50 -35.05
CA PHE A 17 -11.57 21.11 -34.77
C PHE A 17 -12.26 20.43 -35.94
N GLN A 18 -12.09 19.12 -36.04
CA GLN A 18 -12.98 18.26 -36.80
C GLN A 18 -13.52 17.13 -35.93
N MET A 19 -14.81 16.81 -36.13
CA MET A 19 -15.49 15.73 -35.41
C MET A 19 -15.03 14.38 -35.96
N ILE A 20 -14.62 13.46 -35.07
CA ILE A 20 -14.30 12.08 -35.44
C ILE A 20 -15.30 11.14 -34.77
N ASN A 21 -15.91 10.26 -35.56
CA ASN A 21 -16.80 9.21 -35.07
C ASN A 21 -15.98 7.99 -34.65
N LEU A 22 -16.17 7.52 -33.42
CA LEU A 22 -15.45 6.38 -32.88
C LEU A 22 -16.35 5.14 -32.86
N PRO A 23 -15.81 3.94 -33.18
CA PRO A 23 -16.60 2.72 -33.32
C PRO A 23 -17.25 2.28 -31.99
N LYS A 24 -18.50 1.79 -32.09
CA LYS A 24 -19.36 1.32 -30.98
C LYS A 24 -18.81 0.04 -30.33
N VAL A 25 -19.08 -0.13 -29.04
CA VAL A 25 -18.92 -1.41 -28.33
C VAL A 25 -20.31 -2.01 -28.05
N GLN A 26 -20.51 -3.26 -28.44
CA GLN A 26 -21.63 -4.11 -28.03
C GLN A 26 -21.05 -5.31 -27.28
N ILE A 27 -21.31 -5.41 -25.97
CA ILE A 27 -21.01 -6.62 -25.18
C ILE A 27 -22.17 -6.80 -24.20
N ALA A 28 -22.72 -8.03 -24.17
CA ALA A 28 -23.76 -8.56 -23.28
C ALA A 28 -24.75 -7.54 -22.68
N SER A 29 -25.95 -7.46 -23.29
CA SER A 29 -27.16 -6.70 -22.90
C SER A 29 -27.04 -5.20 -22.60
N GLN A 30 -25.85 -4.59 -22.55
CA GLN A 30 -25.68 -3.15 -22.34
C GLN A 30 -25.12 -2.45 -23.58
N SER A 31 -25.99 -1.76 -24.32
CA SER A 31 -25.55 -0.89 -25.43
C SER A 31 -25.04 0.45 -24.90
N ALA A 32 -23.78 0.80 -25.15
CA ALA A 32 -23.30 2.18 -25.01
C ALA A 32 -23.42 2.92 -26.35
N SER A 33 -23.82 4.19 -26.32
CA SER A 33 -24.04 5.03 -27.49
C SER A 33 -22.73 5.51 -28.15
N VAL A 34 -22.81 5.77 -29.45
CA VAL A 34 -21.72 6.33 -30.28
C VAL A 34 -21.23 7.64 -29.65
N THR A 35 -19.92 7.80 -29.53
CA THR A 35 -19.31 9.04 -29.03
C THR A 35 -18.48 9.69 -30.12
N SER A 36 -18.87 10.90 -30.52
CA SER A 36 -18.06 11.81 -31.32
C SER A 36 -17.07 12.55 -30.42
N ALA A 37 -15.80 12.59 -30.80
CA ALA A 37 -14.76 13.37 -30.11
C ALA A 37 -14.26 14.51 -31.02
N LEU A 38 -14.03 15.69 -30.44
CA LEU A 38 -13.38 16.82 -31.12
C LEU A 38 -11.87 16.64 -31.05
N VAL A 39 -11.20 16.60 -32.20
CA VAL A 39 -9.73 16.50 -32.28
C VAL A 39 -9.24 17.66 -33.15
N CYS A 40 -8.18 18.36 -32.71
CA CYS A 40 -7.54 19.38 -33.54
C CYS A 40 -6.77 18.73 -34.69
N ASN A 41 -6.53 19.49 -35.75
CA ASN A 41 -5.85 18.99 -36.95
C ASN A 41 -4.45 18.44 -36.63
N ASP A 42 -3.65 19.13 -35.82
CA ASP A 42 -2.31 18.68 -35.43
C ASP A 42 -2.34 17.30 -34.75
N CYS A 43 -3.29 17.08 -33.84
CA CYS A 43 -3.45 15.81 -33.14
C CYS A 43 -3.98 14.69 -34.04
N ARG A 44 -4.76 15.03 -35.08
CA ARG A 44 -5.19 14.04 -36.08
C ARG A 44 -4.01 13.59 -36.94
N ASP A 45 -3.19 14.52 -37.39
CA ASP A 45 -2.05 14.22 -38.26
C ASP A 45 -0.99 13.38 -37.53
N MET A 46 -0.79 13.64 -36.23
CA MET A 46 0.06 12.83 -35.36
C MET A 46 -0.53 11.45 -35.03
N HIS A 47 -1.85 11.28 -35.13
CA HIS A 47 -2.54 10.03 -34.79
C HIS A 47 -3.53 9.59 -35.89
N PRO A 48 -3.03 9.21 -37.09
CA PRO A 48 -3.87 8.91 -38.26
C PRO A 48 -4.77 7.67 -38.06
N HIS A 49 -4.47 6.82 -37.08
CA HIS A 49 -5.27 5.63 -36.75
C HIS A 49 -6.23 5.83 -35.57
N LEU A 50 -6.44 7.07 -35.11
CA LEU A 50 -7.32 7.35 -33.96
C LEU A 50 -8.74 6.80 -34.15
N ALA A 51 -9.29 6.89 -35.37
CA ALA A 51 -10.60 6.34 -35.71
C ALA A 51 -10.67 4.80 -35.62
N ARG A 52 -9.53 4.10 -35.63
CA ARG A 52 -9.43 2.65 -35.43
C ARG A 52 -9.24 2.28 -33.96
N ARG A 53 -8.94 3.24 -33.08
CA ARG A 53 -8.80 3.00 -31.64
C ARG A 53 -10.17 3.02 -30.99
N ARG A 54 -10.44 2.02 -30.16
CA ARG A 54 -11.64 2.00 -29.32
C ARG A 54 -11.40 2.97 -28.17
N LEU A 55 -12.36 3.85 -27.88
CA LEU A 55 -12.30 4.75 -26.72
C LEU A 55 -13.45 4.45 -25.75
N VAL A 56 -13.15 4.51 -24.47
CA VAL A 56 -14.10 4.45 -23.36
C VAL A 56 -14.36 5.87 -22.90
N ARG A 57 -15.64 6.27 -22.89
CA ARG A 57 -16.07 7.50 -22.26
C ARG A 57 -16.26 7.25 -20.76
N MET A 58 -15.39 7.81 -19.94
CA MET A 58 -15.54 7.83 -18.49
C MET A 58 -16.09 9.17 -18.05
N LYS A 59 -17.22 9.13 -17.36
CA LYS A 59 -17.78 10.28 -16.67
C LYS A 59 -17.42 10.16 -15.20
N TYR A 60 -16.65 11.11 -14.71
CA TYR A 60 -16.33 11.23 -13.30
C TYR A 60 -17.35 12.18 -12.67
N PHE A 61 -18.04 11.71 -11.64
CA PHE A 61 -18.95 12.54 -10.88
C PHE A 61 -18.22 13.15 -9.70
N ILE A 62 -18.09 14.49 -9.70
CA ILE A 62 -17.48 15.26 -8.62
C ILE A 62 -18.55 16.21 -8.09
N ARG A 63 -19.27 15.79 -7.05
CA ARG A 63 -20.43 16.51 -6.46
C ARG A 63 -21.44 17.01 -7.50
N SER A 64 -21.31 18.27 -7.94
CA SER A 64 -22.27 19.04 -8.74
C SER A 64 -21.87 19.20 -10.21
N TYR A 65 -20.70 18.71 -10.63
CA TYR A 65 -20.31 18.71 -12.03
C TYR A 65 -19.76 17.35 -12.46
N THR A 66 -19.97 17.05 -13.74
CA THR A 66 -19.49 15.83 -14.38
C THR A 66 -18.31 16.19 -15.24
N VAL A 67 -17.15 15.59 -14.97
CA VAL A 67 -15.99 15.68 -15.85
C VAL A 67 -16.02 14.47 -16.78
N GLU A 68 -16.05 14.71 -18.09
CA GLU A 68 -16.00 13.65 -19.08
C GLU A 68 -14.58 13.53 -19.64
N HIS A 69 -14.00 12.34 -19.55
CA HIS A 69 -12.75 11.99 -20.22
C HIS A 69 -12.97 10.79 -21.13
N LEU A 70 -12.36 10.83 -22.31
CA LEU A 70 -12.30 9.70 -23.23
C LEU A 70 -10.93 9.04 -23.04
N HIS A 71 -10.88 7.73 -22.93
CA HIS A 71 -9.62 6.99 -22.80
C HIS A 71 -9.55 5.89 -23.85
N PRO A 72 -8.39 5.62 -24.46
CA PRO A 72 -8.28 4.50 -25.38
C PRO A 72 -8.37 3.18 -24.61
N THR A 73 -9.01 2.17 -25.18
CA THR A 73 -9.19 0.86 -24.50
C THR A 73 -7.88 0.13 -24.26
N ASN A 74 -6.84 0.46 -25.04
CA ASN A 74 -5.49 -0.08 -24.87
C ASN A 74 -4.65 0.69 -23.83
N LEU A 75 -5.29 1.56 -23.05
CA LEU A 75 -4.66 2.27 -21.95
C LEU A 75 -4.16 1.25 -20.92
N ARG A 76 -2.86 1.27 -20.64
CA ARG A 76 -2.24 0.38 -19.65
C ARG A 76 -2.09 1.00 -18.27
N PHE A 77 -2.11 2.33 -18.19
CA PHE A 77 -1.90 3.09 -16.95
C PHE A 77 -2.93 4.20 -16.87
N LEU A 78 -3.67 4.25 -15.77
CA LEU A 78 -4.63 5.30 -15.48
C LEU A 78 -4.31 5.88 -14.10
N HIS A 79 -3.93 7.15 -14.08
CA HIS A 79 -3.79 7.92 -12.86
C HIS A 79 -4.96 8.88 -12.75
N VAL A 80 -5.72 8.78 -11.66
CA VAL A 80 -6.90 9.61 -11.39
C VAL A 80 -6.62 10.45 -10.16
N LYS A 81 -6.63 11.76 -10.34
CA LYS A 81 -6.51 12.73 -9.26
C LYS A 81 -7.63 13.74 -9.41
N SER A 82 -8.45 13.89 -8.38
CA SER A 82 -9.41 14.99 -8.35
C SER A 82 -8.76 16.19 -7.68
N GLY A 83 -9.10 17.40 -8.12
CA GLY A 83 -8.70 18.62 -7.40
C GLY A 83 -9.49 18.82 -6.10
N THR A 84 -10.42 17.92 -5.77
CA THR A 84 -11.39 18.10 -4.69
C THR A 84 -11.22 17.05 -3.60
N SER A 85 -11.38 17.44 -2.34
CA SER A 85 -11.33 16.59 -1.14
C SER A 85 -12.52 15.62 -0.96
N SER A 86 -13.28 15.33 -2.02
CA SER A 86 -14.52 14.51 -1.95
C SER A 86 -14.31 13.10 -2.48
N GLU A 87 -15.17 12.17 -2.04
CA GLU A 87 -15.19 10.79 -2.52
C GLU A 87 -15.54 10.73 -4.01
N LEU A 88 -14.71 10.04 -4.79
CA LEU A 88 -14.90 9.79 -6.21
C LEU A 88 -15.82 8.59 -6.41
N LEU A 89 -16.74 8.68 -7.36
CA LEU A 89 -17.49 7.53 -7.85
C LEU A 89 -16.89 7.07 -9.16
N LEU A 90 -16.25 5.90 -9.14
CA LEU A 90 -15.78 5.25 -10.36
C LEU A 90 -16.97 4.62 -11.11
N PRO A 91 -17.13 4.90 -12.41
CA PRO A 91 -18.19 4.28 -13.19
C PRO A 91 -17.90 2.79 -13.38
N SER A 92 -18.94 1.95 -13.35
CA SER A 92 -18.86 0.51 -13.68
C SER A 92 -18.15 0.25 -15.02
N LYS A 93 -18.30 1.17 -15.97
CA LYS A 93 -17.69 1.15 -17.30
C LYS A 93 -16.15 1.22 -17.30
N ILE A 94 -15.49 1.37 -16.15
CA ILE A 94 -14.02 1.31 -16.05
C ILE A 94 -13.47 -0.05 -16.51
N CYS A 95 -14.25 -1.13 -16.39
CA CYS A 95 -13.86 -2.46 -16.86
C CYS A 95 -13.65 -2.54 -18.38
N PHE A 96 -14.19 -1.60 -19.16
CA PHE A 96 -13.91 -1.51 -20.59
C PHE A 96 -12.48 -1.07 -20.91
N LEU A 97 -11.69 -0.70 -19.91
CA LEU A 97 -10.23 -0.59 -20.00
C LEU A 97 -9.59 -1.96 -19.70
N TRP A 98 -9.99 -2.97 -20.47
CA TRP A 98 -9.55 -4.37 -20.35
C TRP A 98 -8.03 -4.58 -20.44
N ASP A 99 -7.29 -3.70 -21.12
CA ASP A 99 -5.81 -3.74 -21.18
C ASP A 99 -5.12 -2.99 -20.02
N LEU A 100 -5.90 -2.45 -19.06
CA LEU A 100 -5.37 -1.66 -17.97
C LEU A 100 -4.58 -2.52 -17.00
N ARG A 101 -3.31 -2.16 -16.79
CA ARG A 101 -2.38 -2.85 -15.89
C ARG A 101 -2.17 -2.11 -14.59
N CYS A 102 -2.32 -0.80 -14.58
CA CYS A 102 -2.15 0.03 -13.40
C CYS A 102 -3.30 1.01 -13.29
N LEU A 103 -4.02 0.93 -12.16
CA LEU A 103 -5.02 1.89 -11.76
C LEU A 103 -4.54 2.56 -10.47
N ASP A 104 -4.22 3.85 -10.55
CA ASP A 104 -3.77 4.66 -9.43
C ASP A 104 -4.77 5.80 -9.19
N ILE A 105 -5.38 5.84 -8.01
CA ILE A 105 -6.45 6.76 -7.67
C ILE A 105 -6.08 7.51 -6.40
N TYR A 106 -5.80 8.80 -6.54
CA TYR A 106 -5.40 9.67 -5.43
C TYR A 106 -6.57 10.22 -4.61
N GLU A 107 -7.77 9.65 -4.78
CA GLU A 107 -9.00 9.99 -4.05
C GLU A 107 -9.56 8.82 -3.27
N ALA A 108 -10.41 9.14 -2.27
CA ALA A 108 -11.26 8.13 -1.67
C ALA A 108 -12.32 7.69 -2.69
N THR A 109 -12.64 6.41 -2.79
CA THR A 109 -13.63 5.91 -3.76
C THR A 109 -14.28 4.62 -3.30
N VAL A 110 -15.49 4.34 -3.78
CA VAL A 110 -16.04 2.98 -3.78
C VAL A 110 -15.67 2.33 -5.11
N LEU A 111 -15.07 1.15 -5.08
CA LEU A 111 -14.73 0.44 -6.31
C LEU A 111 -16.00 -0.25 -6.87
N PRO A 112 -16.22 -0.20 -8.19
CA PRO A 112 -17.33 -0.91 -8.82
C PRO A 112 -17.07 -2.43 -8.80
N PHE A 113 -18.14 -3.24 -8.85
CA PHE A 113 -18.01 -4.71 -8.86
C PHE A 113 -17.18 -5.20 -10.05
N GLU A 114 -17.25 -4.49 -11.17
CA GLU A 114 -16.56 -4.80 -12.42
C GLU A 114 -15.03 -4.63 -12.33
N ILE A 115 -14.49 -4.15 -11.20
CA ILE A 115 -13.03 -4.20 -10.94
C ILE A 115 -12.50 -5.63 -11.00
N TRP A 116 -13.35 -6.61 -10.65
CA TRP A 116 -13.05 -8.03 -10.67
C TRP A 116 -13.00 -8.66 -12.06
N ASP A 117 -13.34 -7.89 -13.11
CA ASP A 117 -13.35 -8.34 -14.50
C ASP A 117 -12.12 -7.82 -15.28
N MET A 118 -11.26 -7.04 -14.62
CA MET A 118 -10.08 -6.41 -15.22
C MET A 118 -8.87 -7.37 -15.19
N ALA A 119 -8.88 -8.40 -16.03
CA ALA A 119 -7.91 -9.51 -16.02
C ALA A 119 -6.43 -9.11 -16.23
N GLU A 120 -6.16 -7.99 -16.93
CA GLU A 120 -4.80 -7.49 -17.14
C GLU A 120 -4.28 -6.63 -15.97
N LEU A 121 -5.12 -6.33 -14.98
CA LEU A 121 -4.77 -5.45 -13.87
C LEU A 121 -3.67 -6.06 -13.01
N ARG A 122 -2.58 -5.31 -12.84
CA ARG A 122 -1.41 -5.70 -12.04
C ARG A 122 -1.29 -4.92 -10.74
N TYR A 123 -1.65 -3.65 -10.78
CA TYR A 123 -1.51 -2.72 -9.68
C TYR A 123 -2.81 -1.93 -9.51
N LEU A 124 -3.37 -2.01 -8.32
CA LEU A 124 -4.48 -1.17 -7.88
C LEU A 124 -4.03 -0.40 -6.64
N THR A 125 -3.74 0.89 -6.83
CA THR A 125 -3.39 1.82 -5.76
C THR A 125 -4.51 2.82 -5.63
N VAL A 126 -5.03 2.96 -4.41
CA VAL A 126 -6.05 3.95 -4.09
C VAL A 126 -5.58 4.74 -2.87
N LYS A 127 -6.11 5.95 -2.67
CA LYS A 127 -5.91 6.68 -1.41
C LYS A 127 -6.73 6.07 -0.28
N SER A 128 -7.94 5.62 -0.58
CA SER A 128 -8.80 4.84 0.31
C SER A 128 -9.94 4.27 -0.53
N ALA A 129 -10.12 2.95 -0.57
CA ALA A 129 -11.28 2.39 -1.26
C ALA A 129 -11.86 1.16 -0.61
N ILE A 130 -13.18 1.04 -0.66
CA ILE A 130 -13.87 -0.19 -0.31
C ILE A 130 -13.89 -1.09 -1.54
N LEU A 131 -13.37 -2.30 -1.39
CA LEU A 131 -13.40 -3.34 -2.40
C LEU A 131 -14.72 -4.12 -2.26
N PRO A 132 -15.52 -4.26 -3.33
CA PRO A 132 -16.76 -5.02 -3.27
C PRO A 132 -16.47 -6.52 -3.11
N ASP A 133 -17.35 -7.23 -2.40
CA ASP A 133 -17.30 -8.69 -2.32
C ASP A 133 -17.52 -9.27 -3.74
N PRO A 134 -16.64 -10.15 -4.23
CA PRO A 134 -16.78 -10.74 -5.56
C PRO A 134 -17.98 -11.69 -5.62
N VAL A 135 -18.72 -11.64 -6.73
CA VAL A 135 -19.82 -12.55 -6.98
C VAL A 135 -19.29 -13.81 -7.64
N VAL A 136 -19.50 -14.96 -6.99
CA VAL A 136 -19.18 -16.26 -7.58
C VAL A 136 -20.26 -16.60 -8.61
N SER A 137 -19.86 -16.69 -9.89
CA SER A 137 -20.75 -17.02 -11.01
C SER A 137 -20.01 -17.93 -12.00
N ALA A 138 -20.71 -18.46 -13.01
CA ALA A 138 -20.09 -19.32 -14.02
C ALA A 138 -18.96 -18.62 -14.81
N ASP A 139 -19.04 -17.29 -14.98
CA ASP A 139 -18.05 -16.46 -15.68
C ASP A 139 -16.98 -15.88 -14.72
N PHE A 140 -16.50 -16.69 -13.78
CA PHE A 140 -15.57 -16.26 -12.75
C PHE A 140 -14.17 -15.94 -13.31
N ILE A 141 -13.90 -14.67 -13.59
CA ILE A 141 -12.56 -14.22 -14.05
C ILE A 141 -11.55 -14.24 -12.89
N ILE A 142 -10.42 -14.91 -13.03
CA ILE A 142 -9.34 -14.88 -12.05
C ILE A 142 -8.35 -13.76 -12.43
N LEU A 143 -8.03 -12.87 -11.49
CA LEU A 143 -7.07 -11.79 -11.72
C LEU A 143 -5.65 -12.30 -11.46
N GLU A 144 -5.19 -13.23 -12.27
CA GLU A 144 -3.87 -13.86 -12.13
C GLU A 144 -2.72 -12.86 -12.22
N ASN A 145 -2.93 -11.75 -12.92
CA ASN A 145 -1.94 -10.69 -13.09
C ASN A 145 -1.89 -9.71 -11.92
N LEU A 146 -2.86 -9.73 -11.00
CA LEU A 146 -2.97 -8.75 -9.93
C LEU A 146 -1.97 -9.03 -8.82
N HIS A 147 -0.94 -8.18 -8.73
CA HIS A 147 0.16 -8.33 -7.80
C HIS A 147 0.11 -7.36 -6.62
N THR A 148 -0.60 -6.23 -6.74
CA THR A 148 -0.61 -5.20 -5.71
C THR A 148 -2.01 -4.61 -5.50
N LEU A 149 -2.45 -4.63 -4.24
CA LEU A 149 -3.62 -3.92 -3.72
C LEU A 149 -3.15 -2.96 -2.64
N CYS A 150 -3.31 -1.65 -2.84
CA CYS A 150 -2.80 -0.65 -1.91
C CYS A 150 -3.88 0.29 -1.37
N THR A 151 -3.93 0.39 -0.04
CA THR A 151 -4.82 1.25 0.76
C THR A 151 -6.30 0.88 0.64
N ILE A 152 -6.58 -0.42 0.65
CA ILE A 152 -7.95 -0.94 0.69
C ILE A 152 -8.53 -0.75 2.09
N ARG A 153 -9.66 -0.07 2.17
CA ARG A 153 -10.41 0.17 3.41
C ARG A 153 -11.25 -1.05 3.74
N ASN A 154 -11.15 -1.54 4.98
CA ASN A 154 -11.95 -2.65 5.51
C ASN A 154 -11.88 -3.91 4.65
N PHE A 155 -10.68 -4.23 4.13
CA PHE A 155 -10.47 -5.40 3.29
C PHE A 155 -10.94 -6.68 3.99
N LYS A 156 -11.78 -7.45 3.30
CA LYS A 156 -12.36 -8.70 3.77
C LYS A 156 -11.77 -9.86 2.96
N CYS A 157 -10.99 -10.71 3.61
CA CYS A 157 -10.27 -11.80 2.95
C CYS A 157 -11.17 -13.04 2.84
N THR A 158 -12.27 -12.96 2.10
CA THR A 158 -13.18 -14.10 1.90
C THR A 158 -12.59 -15.15 0.96
N GLU A 159 -13.16 -16.36 0.96
CA GLU A 159 -12.82 -17.41 -0.01
C GLU A 159 -12.92 -16.95 -1.45
N ALA A 160 -13.99 -16.22 -1.78
CA ALA A 160 -14.20 -15.70 -3.12
C ALA A 160 -13.13 -14.67 -3.51
N VAL A 161 -12.68 -13.84 -2.57
CA VAL A 161 -11.54 -12.92 -2.80
C VAL A 161 -10.25 -13.70 -3.02
N LEU A 162 -9.94 -14.70 -2.20
CA LEU A 162 -8.74 -15.53 -2.37
C LEU A 162 -8.68 -16.19 -3.76
N GLN A 163 -9.81 -16.70 -4.25
CA GLN A 163 -9.90 -17.29 -5.59
C GLN A 163 -9.69 -16.26 -6.70
N LYS A 164 -10.08 -14.99 -6.49
CA LYS A 164 -9.88 -13.91 -7.46
C LYS A 164 -8.42 -13.43 -7.55
N ILE A 165 -7.65 -13.46 -6.45
CA ILE A 165 -6.30 -12.84 -6.38
C ILE A 165 -5.18 -13.80 -5.97
N PRO A 166 -5.04 -14.98 -6.63
CA PRO A 166 -4.13 -16.03 -6.17
C PRO A 166 -2.64 -15.61 -6.19
N ASN A 167 -2.28 -14.59 -6.97
CA ASN A 167 -0.89 -14.15 -7.18
C ASN A 167 -0.54 -12.83 -6.49
N LEU A 168 -1.35 -12.39 -5.51
CA LEU A 168 -1.11 -11.13 -4.81
C LEU A 168 0.23 -11.16 -4.06
N LYS A 169 1.07 -10.14 -4.31
CA LYS A 169 2.40 -9.98 -3.68
C LYS A 169 2.45 -8.89 -2.64
N LYS A 170 1.62 -7.86 -2.78
CA LYS A 170 1.58 -6.72 -1.87
C LYS A 170 0.15 -6.33 -1.51
N LEU A 171 -0.12 -6.24 -0.21
CA LEU A 171 -1.40 -5.82 0.33
C LEU A 171 -1.19 -4.70 1.36
N LYS A 172 -1.88 -3.58 1.18
CA LYS A 172 -1.97 -2.53 2.19
C LYS A 172 -3.43 -2.25 2.52
N CYS A 173 -3.78 -2.37 3.78
CA CYS A 173 -5.13 -2.21 4.30
C CYS A 173 -5.20 -1.12 5.36
N HIS A 174 -6.35 -0.45 5.41
CA HIS A 174 -6.73 0.43 6.50
C HIS A 174 -8.08 -0.01 7.06
N TYR A 175 -8.23 -0.07 8.39
CA TYR A 175 -9.44 -0.49 9.06
C TYR A 175 -9.96 0.60 9.99
N ASP A 176 -11.16 1.09 9.69
CA ASP A 176 -11.97 1.94 10.56
C ASP A 176 -13.05 1.08 11.23
N LYS A 177 -12.59 0.06 11.96
CA LYS A 177 -13.45 -0.91 12.66
C LYS A 177 -14.41 -0.19 13.60
N LYS A 178 -15.72 -0.37 13.37
CA LYS A 178 -16.76 0.04 14.33
C LYS A 178 -16.63 -0.80 15.60
N ARG A 179 -16.80 -0.19 16.77
CA ARG A 179 -16.71 -0.86 18.08
C ARG A 179 -17.58 -2.12 18.21
N SER A 180 -18.72 -2.15 17.51
CA SER A 180 -19.67 -3.27 17.53
C SER A 180 -19.29 -4.46 16.63
N MET A 181 -18.24 -4.34 15.82
CA MET A 181 -17.86 -5.35 14.83
C MET A 181 -16.68 -6.16 15.35
N GLU A 182 -16.71 -7.48 15.19
CA GLU A 182 -15.59 -8.34 15.56
C GLU A 182 -14.54 -8.44 14.45
N TRP A 183 -13.28 -8.73 14.82
CA TRP A 183 -12.20 -8.88 13.84
C TRP A 183 -12.40 -10.07 12.89
N SER A 184 -13.11 -11.10 13.34
CA SER A 184 -13.48 -12.27 12.52
C SER A 184 -14.31 -11.91 11.29
N TYR A 185 -15.03 -10.78 11.31
CA TYR A 185 -15.79 -10.27 10.15
C TYR A 185 -14.93 -10.07 8.90
N TYR A 186 -13.65 -9.70 9.08
CA TYR A 186 -12.72 -9.43 7.98
C TYR A 186 -12.02 -10.67 7.44
N CYS A 187 -12.21 -11.83 8.07
CA CYS A 187 -11.63 -13.12 7.66
C CYS A 187 -10.10 -13.09 7.52
N LEU A 188 -9.36 -12.35 8.36
CA LEU A 188 -7.91 -12.17 8.19
C LEU A 188 -7.09 -13.45 8.44
N ASN A 189 -7.69 -14.47 9.04
CA ASN A 189 -7.16 -15.83 9.11
C ASN A 189 -6.91 -16.45 7.73
N ASN A 190 -7.60 -15.97 6.69
CA ASN A 190 -7.41 -16.43 5.32
C ASN A 190 -6.15 -15.87 4.64
N LEU A 191 -5.48 -14.87 5.22
CA LEU A 191 -4.24 -14.30 4.66
C LEU A 191 -3.12 -15.34 4.50
N ALA A 192 -3.09 -16.37 5.35
CA ALA A 192 -2.11 -17.46 5.27
C ALA A 192 -2.15 -18.23 3.94
N ARG A 193 -3.26 -18.15 3.21
CA ARG A 193 -3.46 -18.81 1.90
C ARG A 193 -2.97 -17.98 0.72
N LEU A 194 -2.59 -16.71 0.95
CA LEU A 194 -1.92 -15.89 -0.05
C LEU A 194 -0.42 -16.23 -0.07
N HIS A 195 -0.09 -17.41 -0.59
CA HIS A 195 1.28 -17.95 -0.55
C HIS A 195 2.33 -17.12 -1.29
N LYS A 196 1.92 -16.16 -2.12
CA LYS A 196 2.82 -15.24 -2.84
C LYS A 196 2.90 -13.84 -2.19
N LEU A 197 2.22 -13.62 -1.05
CA LEU A 197 2.20 -12.33 -0.38
C LEU A 197 3.52 -12.05 0.34
N GLU A 198 4.31 -11.16 -0.23
CA GLU A 198 5.64 -10.79 0.28
C GLU A 198 5.59 -9.54 1.17
N SER A 199 4.59 -8.68 0.99
CA SER A 199 4.48 -7.40 1.72
C SER A 199 3.06 -7.14 2.22
N LEU A 200 2.93 -6.89 3.52
CA LEU A 200 1.67 -6.63 4.20
C LEU A 200 1.79 -5.35 5.04
N SER A 201 0.86 -4.43 4.84
CA SER A 201 0.70 -3.25 5.69
C SER A 201 -0.72 -3.21 6.24
N ILE A 202 -0.86 -3.19 7.55
CA ILE A 202 -2.15 -3.03 8.23
C ILE A 202 -2.11 -1.78 9.07
N ASP A 203 -3.09 -0.91 8.84
CA ASP A 203 -3.34 0.27 9.67
C ASP A 203 -4.73 0.14 10.28
N ALA A 204 -4.81 -0.03 11.59
CA ALA A 204 -6.03 -0.40 12.28
C ALA A 204 -5.98 0.10 13.70
N LYS A 205 -7.11 0.24 14.40
CA LYS A 205 -7.12 0.45 15.85
C LYS A 205 -7.58 -0.82 16.57
N ASP A 206 -6.94 -1.15 17.69
CA ASP A 206 -7.27 -2.28 18.56
C ASP A 206 -7.26 -3.63 17.81
N LEU A 207 -6.23 -3.84 16.97
CA LEU A 207 -6.05 -5.07 16.18
C LEU A 207 -5.71 -6.24 17.10
N SER A 208 -6.36 -7.39 16.88
CA SER A 208 -6.02 -8.62 17.59
C SER A 208 -5.29 -9.57 16.65
N LEU A 209 -4.02 -9.86 16.95
CA LEU A 209 -3.19 -10.75 16.13
C LEU A 209 -3.72 -12.18 16.09
N LYS A 210 -4.47 -12.61 17.13
CA LYS A 210 -5.14 -13.92 17.18
C LYS A 210 -6.14 -14.15 16.03
N ASN A 211 -6.64 -13.09 15.40
CA ASN A 211 -7.56 -13.17 14.26
C ASN A 211 -6.85 -13.12 12.90
N ILE A 212 -5.52 -13.08 12.89
CA ILE A 212 -4.70 -13.03 11.67
C ILE A 212 -3.85 -14.30 11.62
N SER A 213 -3.87 -14.97 10.47
CA SER A 213 -2.90 -16.00 10.16
C SER A 213 -2.00 -15.46 9.07
N PHE A 214 -0.73 -15.24 9.39
CA PHE A 214 0.21 -14.66 8.45
C PHE A 214 0.66 -15.70 7.40
N PRO A 215 0.86 -15.29 6.13
CA PRO A 215 1.49 -16.15 5.14
C PRO A 215 2.99 -16.26 5.41
N THR A 216 3.55 -17.46 5.26
CA THR A 216 4.97 -17.75 5.50
C THR A 216 5.91 -17.13 4.46
N SER A 217 5.39 -16.61 3.35
CA SER A 217 6.15 -15.91 2.32
C SER A 217 6.40 -14.43 2.62
N LEU A 218 5.88 -13.92 3.74
CA LEU A 218 5.94 -12.50 4.09
C LEU A 218 7.35 -12.07 4.50
N LYS A 219 7.89 -11.08 3.79
CA LYS A 219 9.22 -10.48 4.01
C LYS A 219 9.13 -9.09 4.61
N ASP A 220 8.07 -8.35 4.31
CA ASP A 220 7.85 -7.00 4.80
C ASP A 220 6.53 -6.90 5.55
N LEU A 221 6.60 -6.57 6.85
CA LEU A 221 5.43 -6.31 7.68
C LEU A 221 5.44 -4.87 8.18
N ARG A 222 4.34 -4.17 7.95
CA ARG A 222 4.09 -2.83 8.48
C ARG A 222 2.80 -2.81 9.29
N LEU A 223 2.89 -2.39 10.55
CA LEU A 223 1.76 -2.21 11.44
C LEU A 223 1.68 -0.75 11.87
N GLY A 224 0.48 -0.17 11.81
CA GLY A 224 0.22 1.23 12.13
C GLY A 224 -1.00 1.40 13.01
N ARG A 225 -0.87 2.12 14.12
CA ARG A 225 -1.98 2.47 15.04
C ARG A 225 -2.71 1.28 15.69
N CYS A 226 -2.16 0.07 15.54
CA CYS A 226 -2.80 -1.20 15.88
C CYS A 226 -3.10 -1.38 17.37
N ASN A 227 -2.35 -0.73 18.27
CA ASN A 227 -2.55 -0.83 19.72
C ASN A 227 -2.46 -2.29 20.24
N ILE A 228 -1.57 -3.09 19.66
CA ILE A 228 -1.36 -4.50 20.04
C ILE A 228 -0.49 -4.56 21.31
N SER A 229 -0.75 -5.47 22.26
CA SER A 229 0.16 -5.64 23.41
C SER A 229 1.55 -6.09 22.96
N TRP A 230 2.62 -5.51 23.52
CA TRP A 230 3.99 -5.98 23.26
C TRP A 230 4.20 -7.47 23.56
N GLU A 231 3.43 -8.05 24.48
CA GLU A 231 3.44 -9.49 24.77
C GLU A 231 3.05 -10.34 23.55
N GLU A 232 2.19 -9.81 22.66
CA GLU A 232 1.77 -10.48 21.43
C GLU A 232 2.81 -10.40 20.30
N MET A 233 3.93 -9.67 20.47
CA MET A 233 5.01 -9.62 19.47
C MET A 233 5.60 -11.01 19.19
N THR A 234 5.54 -11.90 20.17
CA THR A 234 5.95 -13.30 20.04
C THR A 234 5.19 -14.05 18.94
N ILE A 235 3.94 -13.66 18.64
CA ILE A 235 3.14 -14.22 17.54
C ILE A 235 3.79 -13.85 16.20
N ILE A 236 4.24 -12.61 16.03
CA ILE A 236 4.93 -12.15 14.82
C ILE A 236 6.27 -12.91 14.69
N GLY A 237 7.07 -12.93 15.75
CA GLY A 237 8.38 -13.56 15.75
C GLY A 237 8.37 -15.05 15.44
N SER A 238 7.32 -15.77 15.85
CA SER A 238 7.13 -17.21 15.56
C SER A 238 6.44 -17.49 14.21
N SER A 239 5.51 -16.63 13.78
CA SER A 239 4.73 -16.87 12.55
C SER A 239 5.44 -16.45 11.26
N LEU A 240 6.48 -15.62 11.36
CA LEU A 240 7.13 -14.99 10.21
C LEU A 240 8.64 -15.29 10.16
N PRO A 241 9.04 -16.54 9.81
CA PRO A 241 10.42 -16.99 9.93
C PRO A 241 11.40 -16.30 8.96
N ILE A 242 10.90 -15.76 7.84
CA ILE A 242 11.70 -15.10 6.79
C ILE A 242 11.51 -13.58 6.76
N LEU A 243 10.93 -12.99 7.82
CA LEU A 243 10.68 -11.55 7.88
C LEU A 243 11.99 -10.77 7.81
N GLU A 244 12.11 -9.89 6.82
CA GLU A 244 13.28 -9.05 6.60
C GLU A 244 13.09 -7.62 7.09
N THR A 245 11.87 -7.10 7.01
CA THR A 245 11.52 -5.73 7.40
C THR A 245 10.33 -5.71 8.35
N LEU A 246 10.51 -5.10 9.52
CA LEU A 246 9.43 -4.81 10.46
C LEU A 246 9.31 -3.30 10.68
N VAL A 247 8.13 -2.75 10.39
CA VAL A 247 7.83 -1.32 10.51
C VAL A 247 6.66 -1.11 11.46
N LEU A 248 6.91 -0.46 12.59
CA LEU A 248 5.94 -0.16 13.66
C LEU A 248 5.71 1.34 13.72
N ILE A 249 4.45 1.79 13.60
CA ILE A 249 4.12 3.21 13.45
C ILE A 249 2.96 3.62 14.34
N ASP A 250 3.12 4.77 15.00
CA ASP A 250 2.09 5.46 15.78
C ASP A 250 1.39 4.50 16.76
N ASN A 251 2.11 3.99 17.76
CA ASN A 251 1.61 2.99 18.72
C ASN A 251 1.00 1.76 18.03
N ALA A 252 1.73 1.19 17.06
CA ALA A 252 1.40 -0.11 16.50
C ALA A 252 1.31 -1.18 17.59
N PHE A 253 2.23 -1.09 18.55
CA PHE A 253 2.18 -1.80 19.82
C PHE A 253 1.98 -0.80 20.97
N ASN A 254 1.40 -1.28 22.06
CA ASN A 254 1.14 -0.58 23.31
C ASN A 254 1.69 -1.42 24.47
N GLY A 255 2.16 -0.71 25.49
CA GLY A 255 2.79 -1.25 26.67
C GLY A 255 4.20 -0.70 26.80
N TYR A 256 4.75 -0.84 28.00
CA TYR A 256 6.00 -0.17 28.35
C TYR A 256 7.23 -1.03 28.12
N GLU A 257 7.08 -2.34 27.92
CA GLU A 257 8.20 -3.26 27.83
C GLU A 257 8.09 -4.17 26.62
N TRP A 258 9.20 -4.34 25.91
CA TRP A 258 9.38 -5.34 24.86
C TRP A 258 10.54 -6.25 25.21
N ASN A 259 10.22 -7.53 25.41
CA ASN A 259 11.15 -8.63 25.66
C ASN A 259 11.13 -9.56 24.44
N PRO A 260 12.05 -9.40 23.47
CA PRO A 260 12.19 -10.34 22.37
C PRO A 260 12.51 -11.74 22.91
N VAL A 261 12.12 -12.77 22.17
CA VAL A 261 12.41 -14.16 22.52
C VAL A 261 13.52 -14.67 21.61
N GLU A 262 14.54 -15.31 22.19
CA GLU A 262 15.63 -15.93 21.43
C GLU A 262 15.08 -16.89 20.35
N GLY A 263 15.71 -16.90 19.18
CA GLY A 263 15.28 -17.71 18.03
C GLY A 263 14.19 -17.07 17.18
N GLN A 264 13.63 -15.92 17.58
CA GLN A 264 12.72 -15.13 16.74
C GLN A 264 13.48 -14.13 15.86
N PHE A 265 12.83 -13.62 14.81
CA PHE A 265 13.36 -12.54 13.96
C PHE A 265 14.74 -12.79 13.34
N LEU A 266 15.09 -14.06 13.11
CA LEU A 266 16.43 -14.46 12.62
C LEU A 266 16.83 -13.83 11.29
N HIS A 267 15.87 -13.49 10.42
CA HIS A 267 16.11 -12.89 9.10
C HIS A 267 15.89 -11.37 9.07
N LEU A 268 15.57 -10.76 10.22
CA LEU A 268 15.20 -9.35 10.28
C LEU A 268 16.42 -8.48 9.99
N LYS A 269 16.37 -7.73 8.89
CA LYS A 269 17.42 -6.80 8.43
C LYS A 269 17.11 -5.35 8.77
N VAL A 270 15.83 -4.99 8.84
CA VAL A 270 15.38 -3.62 9.09
C VAL A 270 14.32 -3.60 10.17
N LEU A 271 14.60 -2.88 11.24
CA LEU A 271 13.63 -2.55 12.28
C LEU A 271 13.38 -1.04 12.27
N TYR A 272 12.13 -0.65 12.06
CA TYR A 272 11.70 0.73 12.07
C TYR A 272 10.61 0.93 13.10
N ILE A 273 10.83 1.81 14.07
CA ILE A 273 9.86 2.16 15.10
C ILE A 273 9.66 3.68 15.08
N TYR A 274 8.43 4.10 14.81
CA TYR A 274 8.03 5.50 14.83
C TYR A 274 6.94 5.72 15.87
N LYS A 275 7.24 6.62 16.81
CA LYS A 275 6.31 7.10 17.84
C LYS A 275 5.63 5.94 18.57
N SER A 276 6.32 5.39 19.55
CA SER A 276 5.83 4.34 20.45
C SER A 276 5.91 4.81 21.91
N ASP A 277 5.07 4.20 22.73
CA ASP A 277 5.05 4.29 24.19
C ASP A 277 6.02 3.34 24.89
N LEU A 278 6.87 2.62 24.15
CA LEU A 278 7.88 1.71 24.70
C LEU A 278 8.87 2.46 25.63
N LEU A 279 9.01 1.97 26.88
CA LEU A 279 9.99 2.48 27.86
C LEU A 279 11.22 1.57 27.93
N TRP A 280 11.03 0.26 27.99
CA TRP A 280 12.08 -0.73 28.21
C TRP A 280 12.15 -1.69 27.02
N TRP A 281 13.29 -1.69 26.34
CA TRP A 281 13.58 -2.65 25.29
C TRP A 281 14.66 -3.60 25.79
N ARG A 282 14.30 -4.85 26.12
CA ARG A 282 15.20 -5.85 26.72
C ARG A 282 15.78 -6.78 25.66
N ALA A 283 16.46 -6.20 24.67
CA ALA A 283 17.10 -6.99 23.62
C ALA A 283 18.58 -7.25 23.92
N GLU A 284 19.08 -8.35 23.37
CA GLU A 284 20.50 -8.73 23.33
C GLU A 284 20.90 -9.05 21.88
N ASN A 285 22.18 -9.26 21.62
CA ASN A 285 22.73 -9.46 20.28
C ASN A 285 22.15 -10.67 19.53
N ASN A 286 21.79 -11.73 20.25
CA ASN A 286 21.22 -12.96 19.69
C ASN A 286 19.74 -12.85 19.28
N HIS A 287 19.04 -11.80 19.70
CA HIS A 287 17.62 -11.61 19.39
C HIS A 287 17.37 -11.12 17.96
N PHE A 288 18.34 -10.43 17.35
CA PHE A 288 18.24 -9.91 15.98
C PHE A 288 19.57 -10.09 15.21
N PRO A 289 20.04 -11.34 15.02
CA PRO A 289 21.42 -11.60 14.59
C PRO A 289 21.79 -11.04 13.21
N ASN A 290 20.79 -10.79 12.34
CA ASN A 290 20.97 -10.27 10.98
C ASN A 290 20.50 -8.80 10.81
N LEU A 291 20.28 -8.08 11.91
CA LEU A 291 19.82 -6.70 11.86
C LEU A 291 20.89 -5.79 11.27
N LYS A 292 20.56 -5.14 10.15
CA LYS A 292 21.46 -4.20 9.47
C LYS A 292 21.15 -2.76 9.82
N ARG A 293 19.86 -2.42 9.89
CA ARG A 293 19.42 -1.03 10.03
C ARG A 293 18.35 -0.89 11.09
N LEU A 294 18.62 -0.04 12.06
CA LEU A 294 17.70 0.35 13.12
C LEU A 294 17.27 1.81 12.91
N PHE A 295 15.97 2.04 12.83
CA PHE A 295 15.38 3.37 12.75
C PHE A 295 14.47 3.61 13.95
N LEU A 296 14.87 4.54 14.82
CA LEU A 296 14.08 4.96 15.97
C LEU A 296 13.69 6.42 15.80
N ILE A 297 12.39 6.67 15.68
CA ILE A 297 11.86 7.98 15.35
C ILE A 297 10.83 8.38 16.39
N ARG A 298 10.97 9.58 16.98
CA ARG A 298 10.05 10.09 18.01
C ARG A 298 9.90 9.14 19.20
N MET A 299 10.99 8.48 19.58
CA MET A 299 11.06 7.61 20.76
C MET A 299 11.36 8.47 21.99
N HIS A 300 10.35 9.19 22.47
CA HIS A 300 10.50 10.14 23.59
C HIS A 300 10.52 9.48 24.96
N LEU A 301 9.95 8.26 25.08
CA LEU A 301 9.77 7.55 26.35
C LEU A 301 10.80 6.43 26.56
N LEU A 302 11.43 5.96 25.48
CA LEU A 302 12.41 4.88 25.52
C LEU A 302 13.59 5.27 26.41
N LYS A 303 13.88 4.43 27.41
CA LYS A 303 14.95 4.70 28.37
C LYS A 303 16.33 4.51 27.77
N GLU A 304 16.53 3.50 26.95
CA GLU A 304 17.82 3.25 26.30
C GLU A 304 17.63 2.39 25.06
N ILE A 305 18.62 2.46 24.16
CA ILE A 305 18.87 1.38 23.21
C ILE A 305 19.68 0.33 23.97
N PRO A 306 19.21 -0.93 24.08
CA PRO A 306 19.99 -1.97 24.73
C PRO A 306 21.37 -2.13 24.07
N LEU A 307 22.42 -2.16 24.89
CA LEU A 307 23.82 -2.17 24.41
C LEU A 307 24.14 -3.39 23.54
N GLY A 308 23.52 -4.54 23.83
CA GLY A 308 23.66 -5.75 23.00
C GLY A 308 23.22 -5.58 21.54
N ILE A 309 22.46 -4.52 21.20
CA ILE A 309 22.20 -4.16 19.80
C ILE A 309 23.49 -3.70 19.11
N GLY A 310 24.35 -2.96 19.81
CA GLY A 310 25.66 -2.53 19.32
C GLY A 310 26.58 -3.69 18.95
N ASP A 311 26.44 -4.83 19.64
CA ASP A 311 27.25 -6.04 19.42
C ASP A 311 26.79 -6.88 18.20
N ILE A 312 25.74 -6.46 17.50
CA ILE A 312 25.27 -7.17 16.29
C ILE A 312 26.23 -6.88 15.14
N ALA A 313 27.00 -7.90 14.75
CA ALA A 313 28.04 -7.79 13.72
C ALA A 313 27.54 -7.31 12.34
N THR A 314 26.25 -7.49 12.04
CA THR A 314 25.66 -7.07 10.75
C THR A 314 25.10 -5.64 10.76
N LEU A 315 25.08 -4.98 11.92
CA LEU A 315 24.49 -3.66 12.10
C LEU A 315 25.40 -2.59 11.49
N ASP A 316 24.91 -1.93 10.44
CA ASP A 316 25.64 -0.88 9.72
C ASP A 316 25.07 0.52 10.01
N LEU A 317 23.82 0.63 10.46
CA LEU A 317 23.15 1.90 10.65
C LEU A 317 22.20 1.93 11.84
N ILE A 318 22.40 2.92 12.71
CA ILE A 318 21.39 3.39 13.67
C ILE A 318 20.98 4.81 13.28
N TYR A 319 19.71 5.01 12.97
CA TYR A 319 19.15 6.32 12.65
C TYR A 319 18.14 6.74 13.71
N LEU A 320 18.41 7.87 14.34
CA LEU A 320 17.61 8.47 15.39
C LEU A 320 17.05 9.80 14.91
N TRP A 321 15.75 10.05 15.12
CA TRP A 321 15.19 11.37 14.84
C TRP A 321 14.16 11.77 15.89
N ASN A 322 14.41 12.90 16.55
CA ASN A 322 13.54 13.46 17.59
C ASN A 322 13.29 12.49 18.76
N CYS A 323 14.33 11.79 19.22
CA CYS A 323 14.27 10.89 20.39
C CYS A 323 14.65 11.63 21.69
N GLY A 324 14.35 11.03 22.84
CA GLY A 324 14.79 11.57 24.15
C GLY A 324 16.29 11.44 24.37
N ASP A 325 16.84 12.24 25.28
CA ASP A 325 18.28 12.31 25.56
C ASP A 325 18.88 10.95 25.94
N SER A 326 18.14 10.14 26.67
CA SER A 326 18.58 8.81 27.10
C SER A 326 18.80 7.82 25.93
N VAL A 327 18.01 7.95 24.86
CA VAL A 327 18.23 7.20 23.59
C VAL A 327 19.47 7.72 22.88
N LEU A 328 19.73 9.03 22.94
CA LEU A 328 20.94 9.62 22.34
C LEU A 328 22.20 9.21 23.09
N ASP A 329 22.14 9.16 24.42
CA ASP A 329 23.29 8.81 25.26
C ASP A 329 23.65 7.32 25.13
N SER A 330 22.66 6.43 25.14
CA SER A 330 22.90 5.00 24.83
C SER A 330 23.46 4.78 23.42
N ALA A 331 23.02 5.57 22.43
CA ALA A 331 23.61 5.49 21.08
C ALA A 331 25.06 5.99 21.02
N LYS A 332 25.43 7.02 21.79
CA LYS A 332 26.84 7.44 21.92
C LYS A 332 27.68 6.36 22.58
N GLN A 333 27.18 5.76 23.65
CA GLN A 333 27.87 4.67 24.33
C GLN A 333 28.13 3.49 23.38
N ILE A 334 27.12 3.08 22.61
CA ILE A 334 27.29 2.04 21.57
C ILE A 334 28.39 2.44 20.57
N LEU A 335 28.44 3.71 20.13
CA LEU A 335 29.46 4.18 19.21
C LEU A 335 30.87 4.11 19.82
N GLU A 336 31.05 4.59 21.05
CA GLU A 336 32.32 4.58 21.77
C GLU A 336 32.84 3.15 22.01
N GLU A 337 31.94 2.23 22.39
CA GLU A 337 32.27 0.81 22.57
C GLU A 337 32.71 0.19 21.24
N GLN A 338 31.97 0.42 20.15
CA GLN A 338 32.31 -0.11 18.83
C GLN A 338 33.61 0.48 18.27
N ASP A 339 33.87 1.76 18.49
CA ASP A 339 35.14 2.40 18.10
C ASP A 339 36.32 1.87 18.91
N SER A 340 36.14 1.58 20.20
CA SER A 340 37.18 0.94 21.03
C SER A 340 37.53 -0.47 20.56
N LEU A 341 36.59 -1.16 19.92
CA LEU A 341 36.75 -2.47 19.28
C LEU A 341 37.28 -2.37 17.84
N GLY A 342 37.48 -1.15 17.31
CA GLY A 342 37.96 -0.90 15.95
C GLY A 342 36.91 -1.10 14.85
N ASN A 343 35.61 -1.06 15.18
CA ASN A 343 34.55 -1.16 14.19
C ASN A 343 34.26 0.19 13.52
N GLU A 344 34.89 0.42 12.37
CA GLU A 344 34.68 1.65 11.59
C GLU A 344 33.40 1.63 10.72
N THR A 345 32.66 0.52 10.69
CA THR A 345 31.55 0.34 9.74
C THR A 345 30.21 0.84 10.26
N LEU A 346 29.99 0.80 11.57
CA LEU A 346 28.74 1.25 12.18
C LEU A 346 28.57 2.76 12.02
N GLN A 347 27.44 3.18 11.46
CA GLN A 347 27.10 4.58 11.32
C GLN A 347 25.91 4.94 12.20
N ILE A 348 26.07 5.95 13.05
CA ILE A 348 24.95 6.48 13.83
C ILE A 348 24.61 7.90 13.36
N TYR A 349 23.34 8.14 13.05
CA TYR A 349 22.82 9.44 12.64
C TYR A 349 21.76 9.95 13.60
N VAL A 350 21.86 11.23 13.98
CA VAL A 350 20.82 11.97 14.71
C VAL A 350 20.28 13.06 13.81
N GLY A 351 19.10 12.81 13.24
CA GLY A 351 18.53 13.62 12.18
C GLY A 351 19.47 13.68 10.97
N ARG A 352 19.99 14.86 10.65
CA ARG A 352 20.93 15.06 9.53
C ARG A 352 22.41 14.98 9.92
N LYS A 353 22.72 14.78 11.20
CA LYS A 353 24.09 14.80 11.71
C LYS A 353 24.58 13.37 11.95
N LYS A 354 25.75 13.02 11.42
CA LYS A 354 26.46 11.80 11.80
C LYS A 354 27.10 12.02 13.18
N LEU A 355 26.86 11.11 14.13
CA LEU A 355 27.58 11.08 15.40
C LEU A 355 29.04 10.67 15.15
N ARG A 356 29.94 11.17 16.00
CA ARG A 356 31.37 10.86 16.02
C ARG A 356 31.72 10.56 17.47
N SER A 357 32.58 9.57 17.69
CA SER A 357 33.24 9.35 18.98
C SER A 357 34.16 10.49 19.37
#